data_AF-A0A0W1GKB8-F1
#
_entry.id   AF-A0A0W1GKB8-F1
#
_cell.length_a   1.000
_cell.length_b   1.000
_cell.length_c   1.000
_cell.angle_alpha   90.00
_cell.angle_beta   90.00
_cell.angle_gamma   90.00
#
_symmetry.space_group_name_H-M   'P 1'
#
loop_
_entity.id
_entity.type
_entity.pdbx_description
1 polymer ?
#
loop_
_entity_poly.entity_id
_entity_poly.type
_entity_poly.pdbx_seq_one_letter_code
_entity_poly.pdbx_strand_id
1 'polypeptide(L)'
;MRTDFDFTPYRRSTVGFDHLFDLLEKGQRSETSDGYPAFDIVRDADDRYRITLAVPGFKADEIEIVAQQNQLTVTGKPAGEDAKRAYLHRGIARREFERRFQLADYIEVGSASFADGLLTIELNRVVPEAMKPRKIEIGSSSGERQRIAAPEDKALESA
;
A
#
# COMPACT_ATOMS: atom_id res chain seq x y z
N MET A 1 -27.43 -21.63 12.22
CA MET A 1 -27.08 -21.77 13.65
C MET A 1 -25.58 -21.62 13.77
N ARG A 2 -25.09 -20.48 14.27
CA ARG A 2 -23.68 -20.32 14.64
C ARG A 2 -23.54 -20.89 16.05
N THR A 3 -22.70 -21.91 16.20
CA THR A 3 -22.32 -22.47 17.50
C THR A 3 -21.20 -21.59 18.06
N ASP A 4 -21.55 -20.70 18.99
CA ASP A 4 -20.57 -20.05 19.86
C ASP A 4 -20.00 -21.13 20.78
N PHE A 5 -18.72 -21.47 20.60
CA PHE A 5 -18.03 -22.38 21.50
C PHE A 5 -17.54 -21.60 22.71
N ASP A 6 -18.27 -21.75 23.83
CA ASP A 6 -17.89 -21.19 25.12
C ASP A 6 -16.88 -22.10 25.84
N PHE A 7 -15.61 -21.68 25.83
CA PHE A 7 -14.51 -22.40 26.49
C PHE A 7 -14.25 -21.94 27.93
N THR A 8 -15.17 -21.17 28.54
CA THR A 8 -15.12 -20.78 29.96
C THR A 8 -14.90 -21.96 30.94
N PRO A 9 -15.39 -23.20 30.71
CA PRO A 9 -15.16 -24.31 31.63
C PRO A 9 -13.68 -24.73 31.78
N TYR A 10 -12.88 -24.58 30.72
CA TYR A 10 -11.49 -25.05 30.69
C TYR A 10 -10.49 -24.06 31.32
N ARG A 11 -10.92 -22.83 31.63
CA ARG A 11 -10.10 -21.82 32.31
C ARG A 11 -9.88 -22.10 33.79
N ARG A 12 -10.67 -22.99 34.41
CA ARG A 12 -10.61 -23.26 35.86
C ARG A 12 -9.47 -24.18 36.29
N SER A 13 -8.71 -24.77 35.38
CA SER A 13 -7.66 -25.75 35.72
C SER A 13 -6.23 -25.37 35.34
N THR A 14 -5.96 -24.14 34.88
CA THR A 14 -4.60 -23.75 34.45
C THR A 14 -4.25 -22.34 34.91
N VAL A 15 -3.57 -22.24 36.05
CA VAL A 15 -3.01 -20.99 36.56
C VAL A 15 -1.70 -20.70 35.83
N GLY A 16 -1.58 -19.51 35.23
CA GLY A 16 -0.34 -19.05 34.57
C GLY A 16 -0.34 -19.05 33.04
N PHE A 17 -1.45 -19.44 32.39
CA PHE A 17 -1.62 -19.29 30.94
C PHE A 17 -2.34 -17.99 30.54
N ASP A 18 -2.70 -17.14 31.51
CA ASP A 18 -3.41 -15.88 31.25
C ASP A 18 -2.66 -14.97 30.26
N HIS A 19 -1.32 -14.94 30.33
CA HIS A 19 -0.51 -14.20 29.36
C HIS A 19 -0.49 -14.81 27.94
N LEU A 20 -0.58 -16.14 27.84
CA LEU A 20 -0.67 -16.83 26.54
C LEU A 20 -2.06 -16.61 25.92
N PHE A 21 -3.11 -16.60 26.75
CA PHE A 21 -4.47 -16.29 26.32
C PHE A 21 -4.64 -14.80 25.96
N ASP A 22 -4.03 -13.87 26.69
CA ASP A 22 -4.01 -12.45 26.33
C ASP A 22 -3.25 -12.20 25.03
N LEU A 23 -2.16 -12.93 24.75
CA LEU A 23 -1.42 -12.84 23.49
C LEU A 23 -2.18 -13.49 22.33
N LEU A 24 -2.86 -14.62 22.56
CA LEU A 24 -3.74 -15.25 21.59
C LEU A 24 -4.96 -14.37 21.30
N GLU A 25 -5.55 -13.74 22.32
CA GLU A 25 -6.67 -12.81 22.22
C GLU A 25 -6.26 -11.49 21.56
N LYS A 26 -5.03 -11.00 21.78
CA LYS A 26 -4.48 -9.84 21.05
C LYS A 26 -4.10 -10.18 19.60
N GLY A 27 -3.62 -11.39 19.31
CA GLY A 27 -3.41 -11.89 17.94
C GLY A 27 -4.73 -12.04 17.19
N GLN A 28 -5.75 -12.61 17.84
CA GLN A 28 -7.10 -12.71 17.30
C GLN A 28 -7.78 -11.33 17.15
N ARG A 29 -7.51 -10.38 18.05
CA ARG A 29 -8.02 -9.00 17.92
C ARG A 29 -7.30 -8.18 16.86
N SER A 30 -6.03 -8.44 16.59
CA SER A 30 -5.29 -7.82 15.50
C SER A 30 -5.68 -8.39 14.12
N GLU A 31 -6.25 -9.61 14.10
CA GLU A 31 -6.90 -10.18 12.92
C GLU A 31 -8.43 -9.92 12.83
N THR A 32 -9.07 -9.28 13.81
CA THR A 32 -10.51 -8.88 13.71
C THR A 32 -10.77 -7.59 12.91
N SER A 33 -9.90 -7.28 11.95
CA SER A 33 -10.39 -6.73 10.67
C SER A 33 -10.47 -7.84 9.61
N ASP A 34 -10.82 -9.08 9.99
CA ASP A 34 -11.75 -10.03 9.36
C ASP A 34 -11.95 -10.00 7.83
N GLY A 35 -10.88 -9.79 7.04
CA GLY A 35 -10.88 -9.88 5.57
C GLY A 35 -11.88 -9.01 4.80
N TYR A 36 -12.65 -8.16 5.47
CA TYR A 36 -13.69 -7.32 4.88
C TYR A 36 -13.32 -5.84 4.77
N PRO A 37 -13.66 -5.16 3.67
CA PRO A 37 -14.27 -5.70 2.46
C PRO A 37 -13.37 -6.72 1.78
N ALA A 38 -13.96 -7.75 1.17
CA ALA A 38 -13.20 -8.66 0.31
C ALA A 38 -12.67 -7.85 -0.86
N PHE A 39 -11.44 -8.14 -1.31
CA PHE A 39 -10.83 -7.37 -2.38
C PHE A 39 -9.95 -8.24 -3.27
N ASP A 40 -9.82 -7.79 -4.51
CA ASP A 40 -8.91 -8.35 -5.51
C ASP A 40 -7.92 -7.28 -5.96
N ILE A 41 -6.69 -7.71 -6.27
CA ILE A 41 -5.67 -6.87 -6.91
C ILE A 41 -5.25 -7.58 -8.19
N VAL A 42 -5.50 -6.92 -9.33
CA VAL A 42 -5.22 -7.45 -10.66
C VAL A 42 -4.17 -6.58 -11.33
N ARG A 43 -3.22 -7.22 -12.02
CA ARG A 43 -2.28 -6.54 -12.93
C ARG A 43 -2.82 -6.68 -14.36
N ASP A 44 -3.39 -5.60 -14.91
CA ASP A 44 -3.96 -5.60 -16.27
C ASP A 44 -2.89 -5.44 -17.36
N ALA A 45 -1.79 -4.77 -17.03
CA ALA A 45 -0.66 -4.57 -17.93
C ALA A 45 0.63 -4.38 -17.13
N ASP A 46 1.75 -4.17 -17.81
CA ASP A 46 3.03 -4.04 -17.12
C ASP A 46 3.05 -2.87 -16.12
N ASP A 47 2.38 -1.77 -16.48
CA ASP A 47 2.31 -0.52 -15.71
C ASP A 47 0.89 -0.17 -15.23
N ARG A 48 -0.06 -1.13 -15.28
CA ARG A 48 -1.45 -0.90 -14.86
C ARG A 48 -1.92 -1.97 -13.88
N TYR A 49 -2.50 -1.50 -12.78
CA TYR A 49 -3.07 -2.35 -11.75
C TYR A 49 -4.48 -1.88 -11.41
N ARG A 50 -5.30 -2.79 -10.91
CA ARG A 50 -6.67 -2.53 -10.50
C ARG A 50 -6.93 -3.18 -9.16
N ILE A 51 -7.45 -2.40 -8.21
CA ILE A 51 -7.98 -2.91 -6.95
C ILE A 51 -9.50 -2.92 -7.05
N THR A 52 -10.14 -4.03 -6.69
CA THR A 52 -11.61 -4.13 -6.62
C THR A 52 -12.01 -4.53 -5.22
N LEU A 53 -12.90 -3.78 -4.57
CA LEU A 53 -13.41 -4.05 -3.22
C LEU A 53 -14.92 -4.34 -3.25
N ALA A 54 -15.34 -5.40 -2.58
CA ALA A 54 -16.75 -5.76 -2.43
C ALA A 54 -17.39 -5.02 -1.25
N VAL A 55 -18.05 -3.90 -1.54
CA VAL A 55 -18.71 -3.01 -0.55
C VAL A 55 -20.21 -2.86 -0.84
N PRO A 56 -20.98 -3.96 -0.86
CA PRO A 56 -22.39 -3.93 -1.20
C PRO A 56 -23.22 -3.14 -0.18
N GLY A 57 -24.20 -2.40 -0.68
CA GLY A 57 -25.15 -1.63 0.11
C GLY A 57 -24.67 -0.24 0.52
N PHE A 58 -23.38 0.08 0.36
CA PHE A 58 -22.88 1.44 0.52
C PHE A 58 -23.31 2.32 -0.65
N LYS A 59 -23.49 3.60 -0.38
CA LYS A 59 -23.57 4.64 -1.41
C LYS A 59 -22.19 5.22 -1.69
N ALA A 60 -22.02 5.84 -2.86
CA ALA A 60 -20.77 6.51 -3.21
C ALA A 60 -20.38 7.62 -2.21
N ASP A 61 -21.37 8.34 -1.65
CA ASP A 61 -21.15 9.36 -0.62
C ASP A 61 -20.80 8.82 0.77
N GLU A 62 -20.97 7.50 0.99
CA GLU A 62 -20.62 6.82 2.24
C GLU A 62 -19.20 6.22 2.19
N ILE A 63 -18.50 6.37 1.07
CA ILE A 63 -17.16 5.82 0.83
C ILE A 63 -16.18 6.96 0.58
N GLU A 64 -15.06 6.92 1.29
CA GLU A 64 -13.96 7.87 1.17
C GLU A 64 -12.70 7.14 0.73
N ILE A 65 -11.97 7.74 -0.22
CA ILE A 65 -10.72 7.20 -0.76
C ILE A 65 -9.65 8.28 -0.63
N VAL A 66 -8.58 7.99 0.10
CA VAL A 66 -7.50 8.94 0.37
C VAL A 66 -6.17 8.29 0.00
N ALA A 67 -5.39 8.94 -0.85
CA ALA A 67 -4.03 8.54 -1.19
C ALA A 67 -3.02 9.50 -0.56
N GLN A 68 -2.13 9.00 0.28
CA GLN A 68 -1.09 9.77 0.96
C GLN A 68 0.19 8.95 1.12
N GLN A 69 1.34 9.50 0.73
CA GLN A 69 2.67 8.92 1.01
C GLN A 69 2.77 7.42 0.72
N ASN A 70 2.47 7.02 -0.53
CA ASN A 70 2.48 5.62 -0.97
C ASN A 70 1.46 4.72 -0.24
N GLN A 71 0.46 5.29 0.42
CA GLN A 71 -0.62 4.55 1.05
C GLN A 71 -1.96 4.99 0.48
N LEU A 72 -2.78 4.02 0.07
CA LEU A 72 -4.17 4.22 -0.31
C LEU A 72 -5.06 3.72 0.81
N THR A 73 -5.89 4.60 1.36
CA THR A 73 -6.84 4.29 2.42
C THR A 73 -8.26 4.41 1.88
N VAL A 74 -9.06 3.37 2.05
CA VAL A 74 -10.46 3.30 1.66
C VAL A 74 -11.28 3.12 2.93
N THR A 75 -12.15 4.08 3.21
CA THR A 75 -12.99 4.10 4.41
C THR A 75 -14.45 4.07 4.00
N GLY A 76 -15.25 3.22 4.61
CA GLY A 76 -16.70 3.21 4.41
C GLY A 76 -17.42 3.45 5.73
N LYS A 77 -18.28 4.48 5.77
CA LYS A 77 -19.11 4.80 6.93
C LYS A 77 -20.59 4.85 6.52
N PRO A 78 -21.39 3.83 6.87
CA PRO A 78 -22.80 3.82 6.51
C PRO A 78 -23.53 4.91 7.29
N ALA A 79 -24.35 5.69 6.60
CA ALA A 79 -25.15 6.74 7.23
C ALA A 79 -26.30 6.09 8.00
N GLY A 80 -26.15 5.94 9.32
CA GLY A 80 -27.20 5.58 10.26
C GLY A 80 -27.88 4.24 9.98
N GLU A 81 -27.54 3.21 10.76
CA GLU A 81 -28.33 1.99 10.72
C GLU A 81 -29.68 2.22 11.40
N ASP A 82 -30.80 1.81 10.78
CA ASP A 82 -32.11 1.79 11.42
C ASP A 82 -32.08 0.80 12.61
N ALA A 83 -31.66 1.28 13.78
CA ALA A 83 -31.59 0.53 15.03
C ALA A 83 -32.96 -0.05 15.49
N LYS A 84 -34.04 0.25 14.76
CA LYS A 84 -35.41 -0.19 15.03
C LYS A 84 -35.85 -1.41 14.21
N ARG A 85 -34.99 -1.97 13.33
CA ARG A 85 -35.36 -3.14 12.52
C ARG A 85 -35.10 -4.44 13.27
N ALA A 86 -36.14 -5.23 13.51
CA ALA A 86 -36.02 -6.59 14.03
C ALA A 86 -35.63 -7.54 12.88
N TYR A 87 -34.33 -7.83 12.76
CA TYR A 87 -33.84 -8.79 11.77
C TYR A 87 -34.05 -10.23 12.26
N LEU A 88 -34.68 -11.07 11.44
CA LEU A 88 -34.72 -12.53 11.69
C LEU A 88 -33.38 -13.20 11.34
N HIS A 89 -32.69 -12.67 10.32
CA HIS A 89 -31.33 -13.03 9.93
C HIS A 89 -30.70 -11.86 9.18
N ARG A 90 -29.40 -11.60 9.41
CA ARG A 90 -28.67 -10.49 8.78
C ARG A 90 -27.36 -10.99 8.17
N GLY A 91 -27.43 -11.37 6.89
CA GLY A 91 -26.27 -11.85 6.12
C GLY A 91 -25.45 -10.74 5.47
N ILE A 92 -26.03 -9.56 5.26
CA ILE A 92 -25.37 -8.40 4.64
C ILE A 92 -25.45 -7.25 5.64
N ALA A 93 -24.42 -7.14 6.47
CA ALA A 93 -24.29 -6.04 7.41
C ALA A 93 -23.40 -4.96 6.80
N ARG A 94 -23.93 -3.73 6.70
CA ARG A 94 -23.13 -2.55 6.40
C ARG A 94 -22.35 -2.17 7.64
N ARG A 95 -21.18 -2.77 7.80
CA ARG A 95 -20.23 -2.42 8.87
C ARG A 95 -19.31 -1.31 8.40
N GLU A 96 -19.03 -0.36 9.29
CA GLU A 96 -17.92 0.56 9.09
C GLU A 96 -16.64 -0.23 8.82
N PHE A 97 -15.84 0.26 7.88
CA PHE A 97 -14.57 -0.37 7.55
C PHE A 97 -13.52 0.65 7.16
N GLU A 98 -12.27 0.25 7.34
CA GLU A 98 -11.11 0.96 6.83
C GLU A 98 -10.14 -0.05 6.24
N ARG A 99 -9.72 0.17 4.99
CA ARG A 99 -8.74 -0.65 4.29
C ARG A 99 -7.57 0.20 3.84
N ARG A 100 -6.37 -0.28 4.13
CA ARG A 100 -5.12 0.38 3.76
C ARG A 100 -4.35 -0.52 2.81
N PHE A 101 -3.98 0.02 1.66
CA PHE A 101 -3.11 -0.61 0.68
C PHE A 101 -1.79 0.14 0.67
N GLN A 102 -0.69 -0.59 0.85
CA GLN A 102 0.65 -0.06 0.65
C GLN A 102 0.94 -0.12 -0.85
N LEU A 103 1.24 1.03 -1.43
CA LEU A 103 1.58 1.19 -2.84
C LEU A 103 3.11 1.15 -2.99
N ALA A 104 3.58 0.56 -4.08
CA ALA A 104 4.99 0.63 -4.43
C ALA A 104 5.36 2.05 -4.86
N ASP A 105 6.66 2.33 -4.87
CA ASP A 105 7.17 3.58 -5.44
C ASP A 105 6.72 3.73 -6.89
N TYR A 106 6.41 4.96 -7.27
CA TYR A 106 5.95 5.32 -8.62
C TYR A 106 4.58 4.76 -9.01
N ILE A 107 3.81 4.21 -8.07
CA ILE A 107 2.40 3.88 -8.30
C ILE A 107 1.53 5.07 -7.90
N GLU A 108 0.78 5.60 -8.86
CA GLU A 108 -0.18 6.68 -8.65
C GLU A 108 -1.61 6.15 -8.79
N VAL A 109 -2.51 6.73 -7.97
CA VAL A 109 -3.93 6.42 -8.04
C VAL A 109 -4.54 7.21 -9.19
N GLY A 110 -5.18 6.49 -10.13
CA GLY A 110 -5.85 7.06 -11.28
C GLY A 110 -7.32 7.32 -11.00
N SER A 111 -8.20 6.56 -11.66
CA SER A 111 -9.64 6.71 -11.53
C SER A 111 -10.21 5.77 -10.45
N ALA A 112 -11.36 6.14 -9.88
CA ALA A 112 -12.16 5.27 -9.04
C ALA A 112 -13.61 5.25 -9.53
N SER A 113 -14.22 4.08 -9.57
CA SER A 113 -15.61 3.89 -9.98
C SER A 113 -16.33 2.95 -9.00
N PHE A 114 -17.62 3.20 -8.79
CA PHE A 114 -18.44 2.39 -7.91
C PHE A 114 -19.72 1.98 -8.62
N ALA A 115 -19.88 0.67 -8.83
CA ALA A 115 -21.03 0.10 -9.52
C ALA A 115 -21.36 -1.28 -8.92
N ASP A 116 -22.65 -1.59 -8.82
CA ASP A 116 -23.14 -2.92 -8.39
C ASP A 116 -22.57 -3.42 -7.03
N GLY A 117 -22.23 -2.50 -6.13
CA GLY A 117 -21.63 -2.82 -4.84
C GLY A 117 -20.13 -3.16 -4.89
N LEU A 118 -19.48 -2.94 -6.03
CA LEU A 118 -18.04 -3.07 -6.21
C LEU A 118 -17.40 -1.70 -6.39
N LEU A 119 -16.37 -1.44 -5.60
CA LEU A 119 -15.50 -0.27 -5.76
C LEU A 119 -14.25 -0.68 -6.53
N THR A 120 -14.06 -0.10 -7.71
CA THR A 120 -12.89 -0.32 -8.56
C THR A 120 -11.98 0.90 -8.51
N ILE A 121 -10.70 0.67 -8.27
CA ILE A 121 -9.67 1.72 -8.21
C ILE A 121 -8.57 1.33 -9.20
N GLU A 122 -8.31 2.21 -10.17
CA GLU A 122 -7.25 2.05 -11.15
C GLU A 122 -5.96 2.69 -10.64
N LEU A 123 -4.84 2.00 -10.82
CA LEU A 123 -3.51 2.41 -10.42
C LEU A 123 -2.57 2.34 -11.62
N ASN A 124 -1.74 3.36 -11.79
CA ASN A 124 -0.78 3.44 -12.89
C ASN A 124 0.64 3.58 -12.34
N ARG A 125 1.57 2.87 -12.97
CA ARG A 125 3.00 3.03 -12.68
C ARG A 125 3.59 4.12 -13.56
N VAL A 126 4.03 5.21 -12.94
CA VAL A 126 4.65 6.35 -13.61
C VAL A 126 6.13 6.39 -13.28
N VAL A 127 6.94 5.64 -14.03
CA VAL A 127 8.40 5.67 -13.88
C VAL A 127 8.94 6.98 -14.47
N PRO A 128 9.59 7.87 -13.69
CA PRO A 128 10.12 9.11 -14.22
C PRO A 128 11.18 8.83 -15.29
N GLU A 129 11.08 9.49 -16.45
CA GLU A 129 12.04 9.33 -17.55
C GLU A 129 13.50 9.67 -17.15
N ALA A 130 13.69 10.43 -16.06
CA ALA A 130 14.99 10.78 -15.50
C ALA A 130 15.80 9.58 -14.95
N MET A 131 15.17 8.42 -14.74
CA MET A 131 15.85 7.17 -14.38
C MET A 131 16.18 6.29 -15.59
N LYS A 132 15.87 6.71 -16.83
CA LYS A 132 16.41 6.02 -18.01
C LYS A 132 17.94 6.08 -17.95
N PRO A 133 18.65 4.95 -18.03
CA PRO A 133 20.10 4.93 -17.91
C PRO A 133 20.71 5.78 -19.03
N ARG A 134 21.33 6.90 -18.65
CA ARG A 134 22.12 7.73 -19.58
C ARG A 134 23.46 7.05 -19.83
N LYS A 135 23.77 6.81 -21.10
CA LYS A 135 25.08 6.32 -21.52
C LYS A 135 26.11 7.43 -21.25
N ILE A 136 27.06 7.17 -20.36
CA ILE A 136 28.22 8.05 -20.17
C ILE A 136 29.26 7.63 -21.19
N GLU A 137 29.62 8.53 -22.11
CA GLU A 137 30.73 8.31 -23.01
C GLU A 137 32.05 8.50 -22.25
N ILE A 138 32.96 7.53 -22.36
CA ILE A 138 34.30 7.62 -21.79
C ILE A 138 35.15 8.44 -22.77
N GLY A 139 35.51 9.66 -22.38
CA GLY A 139 36.42 10.50 -23.15
C GLY A 139 37.83 9.90 -23.15
N SER A 140 38.38 9.60 -24.33
CA SER A 140 39.79 9.29 -24.48
C SER A 140 40.59 10.59 -24.41
N SER A 141 41.17 10.88 -23.25
CA SER A 141 42.23 11.89 -23.15
C SER A 141 43.51 11.36 -23.77
N SER A 142 43.57 11.40 -25.10
CA SER A 142 44.83 11.42 -25.84
C SER A 142 45.43 12.83 -25.70
N GLY A 143 45.85 13.16 -24.48
CA GLY A 143 46.61 14.36 -24.16
C GLY A 143 48.09 14.03 -24.21
N GLU A 144 48.76 14.50 -25.24
CA GLU A 144 50.20 14.49 -25.50
C GLU A 144 51.06 14.42 -24.21
N ARG A 145 51.92 13.41 -24.14
CA ARG A 145 53.10 13.43 -23.26
C ARG A 145 54.01 14.56 -23.72
N GLN A 146 53.85 15.75 -23.16
CA GLN A 146 54.80 16.83 -23.33
C GLN A 146 56.14 16.36 -22.76
N ARG A 147 57.07 16.07 -23.68
CA ARG A 147 58.41 15.59 -23.36
C ARG A 147 59.12 16.64 -22.51
N ILE A 148 59.62 16.18 -21.37
CA ILE A 148 60.54 16.91 -20.53
C ILE A 148 61.81 17.14 -21.36
N ALA A 149 62.06 18.39 -21.75
CA ALA A 149 63.34 18.84 -22.25
C ALA A 149 63.78 20.03 -21.40
N ALA A 150 64.74 19.76 -20.53
CA ALA A 150 65.67 20.75 -19.98
C ALA A 150 67.08 20.24 -20.33
N PRO A 151 68.14 21.06 -20.23
CA PRO A 151 68.23 22.52 -20.11
C PRO A 151 69.11 23.12 -21.24
N GLU A 152 69.26 24.44 -21.34
CA GLU A 152 70.57 25.00 -21.72
C GLU A 152 70.71 26.44 -21.23
N ASP A 153 71.81 26.62 -20.50
CA ASP A 153 72.30 27.80 -19.83
C ASP A 153 73.08 28.67 -20.83
N LYS A 154 72.76 29.96 -20.92
CA LYS A 154 73.69 31.00 -21.40
C LYS A 154 73.23 32.38 -20.94
N ALA A 155 73.74 32.74 -19.77
CA ALA A 155 74.48 33.96 -19.48
C ALA A 155 74.52 35.09 -20.54
N LEU A 156 74.40 36.33 -20.02
CA LEU A 156 74.98 37.61 -20.54
C LEU A 156 74.31 38.12 -21.84
N GLU A 157 74.09 39.41 -22.12
CA GLU A 157 74.59 40.68 -21.60
C GLU A 157 73.73 41.78 -22.27
N SER A 158 73.52 42.90 -21.57
CA SER A 158 73.43 44.30 -22.08
C SER A 158 72.86 44.60 -23.49
N ALA A 159 71.81 45.43 -23.55
CA ALA A 159 71.86 46.85 -23.97
C ALA A 159 70.46 47.45 -24.09
#